data_AF-A0A957BUE2-F1
#
_entry.id   AF-A0A957BUE2-F1
#
_cell.length_a   1.000
_cell.length_b   1.000
_cell.length_c   1.000
_cell.angle_alpha   90.00
_cell.angle_beta   90.00
_cell.angle_gamma   90.00
#
_symmetry.space_group_name_H-M   'P 1'
#
loop_
_entity.id
_entity.type
_entity.pdbx_description
1 polymer ?
#
loop_
_entity_poly.entity_id
_entity_poly.type
_entity_poly.pdbx_seq_one_letter_code
_entity_poly.pdbx_strand_id
1 'polypeptide(L)'
;MLTISWPNRLREPALFGFYVAVAVLITYPVITVLSTHFAGHPFGDSYEIARHIWWINHALKTGQPLFYQPLLLYPQGIASAYFWGNPLQLFPAWLLAFFLPLPAAFNIQVILTLVLNGWAMSRLARYLTGSTLAALAAGAIYMAYPTMQGHLAAGHVG
;
A
#
# COMPACT_ATOMS: atom_id res chain seq x y z
N MET A 1 -36.07 -1.99 -9.51
CA MET A 1 -35.24 -3.20 -9.27
C MET A 1 -34.04 -3.09 -10.21
N LEU A 2 -32.90 -2.57 -9.73
CA LEU A 2 -31.69 -2.42 -10.54
C LEU A 2 -31.08 -3.82 -10.74
N THR A 3 -31.19 -4.38 -11.93
CA THR A 3 -30.50 -5.63 -12.27
C THR A 3 -29.00 -5.36 -12.39
N ILE A 4 -28.27 -5.80 -11.37
CA ILE A 4 -26.81 -5.79 -11.34
C ILE A 4 -26.32 -6.81 -12.37
N SER A 5 -26.13 -6.37 -13.61
CA SER A 5 -25.40 -7.14 -14.61
C SER A 5 -23.90 -6.97 -14.34
N TRP A 6 -23.34 -7.89 -13.54
CA TRP A 6 -21.90 -7.99 -13.39
C TRP A 6 -21.25 -8.24 -14.77
N PRO A 7 -20.19 -7.52 -15.15
CA PRO A 7 -19.48 -7.83 -16.38
C PRO A 7 -18.92 -9.25 -16.30
N ASN A 8 -18.82 -9.93 -17.44
CA ASN A 8 -18.11 -11.21 -17.60
C ASN A 8 -16.85 -11.23 -16.73
N ARG A 9 -16.73 -12.24 -15.85
CA ARG A 9 -15.60 -12.42 -14.91
C ARG A 9 -14.22 -12.30 -15.56
N LEU A 10 -14.14 -12.53 -16.89
CA LEU A 10 -12.94 -12.38 -17.72
C LEU A 10 -12.42 -10.93 -17.83
N ARG A 11 -13.21 -9.89 -17.52
CA ARG A 11 -12.79 -8.48 -17.60
C ARG A 11 -12.15 -7.95 -16.31
N GLU A 12 -12.39 -8.60 -15.18
CA GLU A 12 -11.89 -8.16 -13.87
C GLU A 12 -10.35 -8.27 -13.76
N PRO A 13 -9.70 -9.37 -14.21
CA PRO A 13 -8.23 -9.45 -14.20
C PRO A 13 -7.58 -8.41 -15.10
N ALA A 14 -8.19 -8.11 -16.25
CA ALA A 14 -7.69 -7.10 -17.18
C ALA A 14 -7.77 -5.69 -16.58
N LEU A 15 -8.87 -5.37 -15.88
CA LEU A 15 -9.04 -4.10 -15.17
C LEU A 15 -7.99 -3.93 -14.06
N PHE A 16 -7.79 -4.97 -13.25
CA PHE A 16 -6.77 -4.96 -12.22
C PHE A 16 -5.37 -4.81 -12.83
N GLY A 17 -5.07 -5.58 -13.88
CA GLY A 17 -3.80 -5.50 -14.62
C GLY A 17 -3.54 -4.11 -15.23
N PHE A 18 -4.57 -3.42 -15.70
CA PHE A 18 -4.46 -2.02 -16.14
C PHE A 18 -3.97 -1.11 -15.01
N TYR A 19 -4.56 -1.19 -13.82
CA TYR A 19 -4.13 -0.38 -12.67
C TYR A 19 -2.75 -0.77 -12.15
N VAL A 20 -2.37 -2.06 -12.24
CA VAL A 20 -1.00 -2.51 -11.96
C VAL A 20 -0.02 -1.82 -12.92
N ALA A 21 -0.30 -1.82 -14.22
CA ALA A 21 0.57 -1.16 -15.20
C ALA A 21 0.69 0.35 -14.92
N VAL A 22 -0.42 1.03 -14.62
CA VAL A 22 -0.40 2.46 -14.26
C VAL A 22 0.40 2.70 -12.97
N ALA A 23 0.22 1.88 -11.93
CA ALA A 23 0.96 2.01 -10.69
C ALA A 23 2.47 1.80 -10.89
N VAL A 24 2.87 0.83 -11.71
CA VAL A 24 4.29 0.60 -12.07
C VAL A 24 4.86 1.79 -12.84
N LEU A 25 4.08 2.41 -13.75
CA LEU A 25 4.52 3.61 -14.46
C LEU A 25 4.69 4.81 -13.51
N ILE A 26 3.74 5.04 -12.61
CA ILE A 26 3.80 6.14 -11.62
C ILE A 26 4.99 5.95 -10.67
N THR A 27 5.23 4.71 -10.23
CA THR A 27 6.28 4.40 -9.24
C THR A 27 7.61 4.06 -9.87
N TYR A 28 7.76 4.14 -11.19
CA TYR A 28 9.04 3.89 -11.85
C TYR A 28 10.12 4.84 -11.28
N PRO A 29 11.33 4.37 -10.88
CA PRO A 29 11.93 3.06 -11.19
C PRO A 29 11.80 1.97 -10.11
N VAL A 30 10.90 2.10 -9.12
CA VAL A 30 10.81 1.20 -7.93
C VAL A 30 10.85 -0.30 -8.29
N ILE A 31 10.19 -0.72 -9.36
CA ILE A 31 10.17 -2.14 -9.78
C ILE A 31 11.57 -2.71 -10.09
N THR A 32 12.52 -1.86 -10.48
CA THR A 32 13.91 -2.25 -10.81
C THR A 32 14.81 -2.37 -9.57
N VAL A 33 14.41 -1.74 -8.46
CA VAL A 33 15.16 -1.69 -7.19
C VAL A 33 14.32 -2.21 -6.01
N LEU A 34 13.34 -3.07 -6.31
CA LEU A 34 12.27 -3.47 -5.42
C LEU A 34 12.77 -4.00 -4.07
N SER A 35 13.86 -4.77 -4.08
CA SER A 35 14.40 -5.43 -2.88
C SER A 35 15.55 -4.68 -2.22
N THR A 36 16.02 -3.58 -2.80
CA THR A 36 17.26 -2.89 -2.39
C THR A 36 17.04 -1.47 -1.87
N HIS A 37 15.99 -0.79 -2.33
CA HIS A 37 15.68 0.58 -1.94
C HIS A 37 14.24 0.70 -1.47
N PHE A 38 13.95 1.62 -0.55
CA PHE A 38 12.57 2.00 -0.22
C PHE A 38 12.08 3.06 -1.20
N ALA A 39 10.82 2.96 -1.64
CA ALA A 39 10.14 4.04 -2.34
C ALA A 39 9.94 5.26 -1.41
N GLY A 40 9.97 6.46 -1.98
CA GLY A 40 9.84 7.72 -1.25
C GLY A 40 11.16 8.48 -1.11
N HIS A 41 11.09 9.67 -0.51
CA HIS A 41 12.23 10.56 -0.31
C HIS A 41 13.18 9.99 0.76
N PRO A 42 14.52 10.14 0.63
CA PRO A 42 15.48 9.66 1.63
C PRO A 42 15.30 10.20 3.05
N PHE A 43 14.60 11.34 3.19
CA PHE A 43 14.29 11.98 4.49
C PHE A 43 12.79 11.92 4.84
N GLY A 44 12.05 11.02 4.18
CA GLY A 44 10.63 10.78 4.45
C GLY A 44 10.38 9.66 5.46
N ASP A 45 9.12 9.27 5.56
CA ASP A 45 8.58 8.29 6.49
C ASP A 45 8.95 6.84 6.14
N SER A 46 9.56 6.58 4.98
CA SER A 46 9.82 5.22 4.49
C SER A 46 10.57 4.36 5.51
N TYR A 47 11.57 4.94 6.19
CA TYR A 47 12.35 4.22 7.22
C TYR A 47 11.55 3.97 8.49
N GLU A 48 10.67 4.88 8.88
CA GLU A 48 9.78 4.70 10.03
C GLU A 48 8.77 3.58 9.74
N ILE A 49 8.10 3.63 8.58
CA ILE A 49 7.15 2.60 8.15
C ILE A 49 7.86 1.24 8.01
N ALA A 50 9.05 1.19 7.40
CA ALA A 50 9.84 -0.02 7.30
C ALA A 50 10.22 -0.58 8.69
N ARG A 51 10.55 0.28 9.66
CA ARG A 51 10.80 -0.14 11.05
C ARG A 51 9.57 -0.77 11.68
N HIS A 52 8.38 -0.22 11.45
CA HIS A 52 7.14 -0.81 11.97
C HIS A 52 6.82 -2.16 11.33
N ILE A 53 6.99 -2.28 10.01
CA ILE A 53 6.86 -3.55 9.28
C ILE A 53 7.82 -4.60 9.86
N TRP A 54 9.08 -4.23 10.05
CA TRP A 54 10.10 -5.08 10.67
C TRP A 54 9.72 -5.48 12.10
N TRP A 55 9.29 -4.52 12.93
CA TRP A 55 8.95 -4.79 14.32
C TRP A 55 7.80 -5.78 14.45
N ILE A 56 6.73 -5.60 13.66
CA ILE A 56 5.60 -6.53 13.66
C ILE A 56 6.06 -7.94 13.28
N ASN A 57 6.87 -8.05 12.22
CA ASN A 57 7.43 -9.32 11.79
C ASN A 57 8.30 -9.98 12.88
N HIS A 58 9.21 -9.21 13.48
CA HIS A 58 10.10 -9.65 14.54
C HIS A 58 9.31 -10.11 15.77
N ALA A 59 8.38 -9.28 16.25
CA ALA A 59 7.60 -9.54 17.44
C ALA A 59 6.77 -10.82 17.32
N LEU A 60 6.17 -11.07 16.15
CA LEU A 60 5.45 -12.32 15.87
C LEU A 60 6.39 -13.54 15.85
N LYS A 61 7.62 -13.40 15.37
CA LYS A 61 8.62 -14.49 15.33
C LYS A 61 9.20 -14.83 16.70
N THR A 62 9.33 -13.83 17.58
CA THR A 62 10.03 -13.97 18.87
C THR A 62 9.11 -13.92 20.08
N GLY A 63 7.79 -13.79 19.88
CA GLY A 63 6.83 -13.65 20.98
C GLY A 63 6.95 -12.33 21.76
N GLN A 64 7.48 -11.27 21.14
CA GLN A 64 7.58 -9.95 21.77
C GLN A 64 6.24 -9.21 21.70
N PRO A 65 6.00 -8.20 22.55
CA PRO A 65 4.75 -7.45 22.53
C PRO A 65 4.60 -6.64 21.23
N LEU A 66 3.54 -6.92 20.48
CA LEU A 66 3.29 -6.34 19.15
C LEU A 66 3.04 -4.82 19.17
N PHE A 67 2.32 -4.37 20.19
CA PHE A 67 1.86 -2.99 20.33
C PHE A 67 2.77 -2.13 21.23
N TYR A 68 3.98 -2.58 21.50
CA TYR A 68 4.96 -1.86 22.30
C TYR A 68 6.33 -1.86 21.61
N GLN A 69 7.04 -0.74 21.69
CA GLN A 69 8.27 -0.45 20.96
C GLN A 69 9.41 -0.23 21.97
N PRO A 70 10.15 -1.28 22.36
CA PRO A 70 11.18 -1.17 23.40
C PRO A 70 12.45 -0.43 22.91
N LEU A 71 12.66 -0.36 21.60
CA LEU A 71 13.82 0.29 20.98
C LEU A 71 13.61 1.78 20.69
N LEU A 72 12.38 2.28 20.83
CA LEU A 72 12.08 3.71 20.70
C LEU A 72 11.93 4.31 22.09
N LEU A 73 12.46 5.53 22.32
CA LEU A 73 12.44 6.18 23.63
C LEU A 73 13.03 5.29 24.74
N TYR A 74 14.18 4.67 24.45
CA TYR A 74 14.91 3.87 25.42
C TYR A 74 15.33 4.73 26.64
N PRO A 75 15.28 4.21 27.88
CA PRO A 75 14.92 2.84 28.26
C PRO A 75 13.42 2.56 28.44
N GLN A 76 12.56 3.58 28.42
CA GLN A 76 11.15 3.43 28.80
C GLN A 76 10.29 2.77 27.72
N GLY A 77 10.73 2.78 26.46
CA GLY A 77 9.91 2.31 25.36
C GLY A 77 8.72 3.24 25.08
N ILE A 78 7.88 2.86 24.12
CA ILE A 78 6.64 3.57 23.81
C ILE A 78 5.60 2.66 23.17
N ALA A 79 4.32 2.94 23.36
CA ALA A 79 3.26 2.18 22.70
C ALA A 79 3.27 2.42 21.17
N SER A 80 3.11 1.38 20.37
CA SER A 80 3.06 1.46 18.90
C SER A 80 1.94 2.38 18.39
N ALA A 81 0.88 2.56 19.17
CA ALA A 81 -0.25 3.42 18.84
C ALA A 81 0.16 4.89 18.60
N TYR A 82 1.19 5.38 19.28
CA TYR A 82 1.66 6.77 19.10
C TYR A 82 2.29 7.03 17.73
N PHE A 83 2.73 5.97 17.04
CA PHE A 83 3.36 6.04 15.71
C PHE A 83 2.55 5.29 14.64
N TRP A 84 1.26 5.06 14.89
CA TRP A 84 0.38 4.35 13.93
C TRP A 84 0.89 2.95 13.55
N GLY A 85 1.79 2.37 14.36
CA GLY A 85 2.47 1.10 14.11
C GLY A 85 1.61 -0.10 14.46
N ASN A 86 0.41 -0.19 13.89
CA ASN A 86 -0.52 -1.30 14.11
C ASN A 86 -0.53 -2.29 12.92
N PRO A 87 -0.83 -3.58 13.16
CA PRO A 87 -0.78 -4.61 12.11
C PRO A 87 -1.73 -4.40 10.94
N LEU A 88 -2.89 -3.78 11.17
CA LEU A 88 -3.87 -3.57 10.10
C LEU A 88 -3.40 -2.50 9.12
N GLN A 89 -2.84 -1.40 9.64
CA GLN A 89 -2.27 -0.32 8.84
C GLN A 89 -1.15 -0.81 7.90
N LEU A 90 -0.37 -1.78 8.36
CA LEU A 90 0.84 -2.25 7.67
C LEU A 90 0.64 -3.61 6.98
N PHE A 91 -0.61 -4.04 6.84
CA PHE A 91 -0.95 -5.21 6.06
C PHE A 91 -1.00 -4.83 4.57
N PRO A 92 -0.42 -5.63 3.65
CA PRO A 92 0.20 -6.94 3.88
C PRO A 92 1.73 -6.92 4.09
N ALA A 93 2.41 -5.76 4.16
CA ALA A 93 3.88 -5.74 4.16
C ALA A 93 4.52 -6.55 5.29
N TRP A 94 4.02 -6.47 6.53
CA TRP A 94 4.62 -7.24 7.63
C TRP A 94 4.51 -8.76 7.42
N LEU A 95 3.45 -9.20 6.73
CA LEU A 95 3.24 -10.60 6.35
C LEU A 95 4.20 -10.98 5.22
N LEU A 96 4.34 -10.13 4.20
CA LEU A 96 5.28 -10.32 3.11
C LEU A 96 6.73 -10.38 3.59
N ALA A 97 7.08 -9.64 4.65
CA ALA A 97 8.41 -9.65 5.28
C ALA A 97 8.78 -11.00 5.94
N PHE A 98 7.86 -11.97 6.03
CA PHE A 98 8.22 -13.36 6.37
C PHE A 98 8.95 -14.07 5.22
N PHE A 99 8.71 -13.66 3.98
CA PHE A 99 9.16 -14.37 2.78
C PHE A 99 10.06 -13.52 1.88
N LEU A 100 9.98 -12.20 2.00
CA LEU A 100 10.67 -11.24 1.16
C LEU A 100 11.59 -10.33 1.98
N PRO A 101 12.63 -9.75 1.37
CA PRO A 101 13.39 -8.66 1.97
C PRO A 101 12.49 -7.50 2.39
N LEU A 102 12.84 -6.81 3.47
CA LEU A 102 12.04 -5.71 4.02
C LEU A 102 11.72 -4.60 2.97
N PRO A 103 12.66 -4.16 2.11
CA PRO A 103 12.33 -3.19 1.05
C PRO A 103 11.30 -3.70 0.06
N ALA A 104 11.37 -4.98 -0.31
CA ALA A 104 10.41 -5.58 -1.24
C ALA A 104 9.00 -5.62 -0.63
N ALA A 105 8.89 -6.03 0.64
CA ALA A 105 7.63 -6.05 1.34
C ALA A 105 6.98 -4.64 1.42
N PHE A 106 7.77 -3.62 1.76
CA PHE A 106 7.32 -2.23 1.79
C PHE A 106 6.88 -1.73 0.40
N ASN A 107 7.74 -1.88 -0.62
CA ASN A 107 7.45 -1.39 -1.97
C ASN A 107 6.24 -2.09 -2.61
N ILE A 108 6.05 -3.39 -2.35
CA ILE A 108 4.86 -4.11 -2.80
C ILE A 108 3.61 -3.52 -2.16
N GLN A 109 3.63 -3.17 -0.86
CA GLN A 109 2.49 -2.51 -0.24
C GLN A 109 2.21 -1.14 -0.88
N VAL A 110 3.25 -0.33 -1.14
CA VAL A 110 3.12 0.97 -1.84
C VAL A 110 2.40 0.80 -3.18
N ILE A 111 2.86 -0.14 -4.01
CA ILE A 111 2.26 -0.42 -5.33
C ILE A 111 0.83 -0.94 -5.16
N LEU A 112 0.59 -1.86 -4.21
CA LEU A 112 -0.73 -2.42 -3.95
C LEU A 112 -1.73 -1.36 -3.51
N THR A 113 -1.34 -0.39 -2.66
CA THR A 113 -2.24 0.70 -2.24
C THR A 113 -2.71 1.51 -3.46
N LEU A 114 -1.80 1.86 -4.37
CA LEU A 114 -2.17 2.54 -5.62
C LEU A 114 -3.14 1.73 -6.48
N VAL A 115 -2.83 0.44 -6.68
CA VAL A 115 -3.65 -0.45 -7.51
C VAL A 115 -5.04 -0.63 -6.91
N LEU A 116 -5.12 -0.85 -5.60
CA LEU A 116 -6.39 -1.03 -4.89
C LEU A 116 -7.21 0.25 -4.87
N ASN A 117 -6.59 1.43 -4.72
CA ASN A 117 -7.30 2.72 -4.83
C ASN A 117 -7.93 2.88 -6.22
N GLY A 118 -7.14 2.68 -7.29
CA GLY A 118 -7.65 2.80 -8.66
C GLY A 118 -8.75 1.77 -8.96
N TRP A 119 -8.53 0.51 -8.57
CA TRP A 119 -9.49 -0.56 -8.76
C TRP A 119 -10.79 -0.30 -7.99
N ALA A 120 -10.73 -0.01 -6.69
CA ALA A 120 -11.91 0.23 -5.87
C ALA A 120 -12.72 1.43 -6.35
N MET A 121 -12.07 2.56 -6.66
CA MET A 121 -12.76 3.74 -7.17
C MET A 121 -13.40 3.48 -8.53
N SER A 122 -12.76 2.69 -9.40
CA SER A 122 -13.37 2.32 -10.68
C SER A 122 -14.65 1.52 -10.51
N ARG A 123 -14.72 0.64 -9.51
CA ARG A 123 -15.94 -0.13 -9.21
C ARG A 123 -17.03 0.78 -8.66
N LEU A 124 -16.67 1.69 -7.76
CA LEU A 124 -17.60 2.67 -7.23
C LEU A 124 -18.18 3.57 -8.34
N ALA A 125 -17.32 4.13 -9.19
CA ALA A 125 -17.74 4.96 -10.31
C ALA A 125 -18.57 4.18 -11.33
N ARG A 126 -18.24 2.91 -11.59
CA ARG A 126 -19.05 2.05 -12.44
C ARG A 126 -20.44 1.79 -11.85
N TYR A 127 -20.50 1.54 -10.55
CA TYR A 127 -21.75 1.35 -9.83
C TYR A 127 -22.65 2.59 -9.90
N LEU A 128 -22.08 3.78 -9.76
CA LEU A 128 -22.83 5.04 -9.76
C LEU A 128 -23.25 5.52 -11.17
N THR A 129 -22.41 5.30 -12.19
CA THR A 129 -22.60 5.91 -13.53
C THR A 129 -23.03 4.92 -14.61
N GLY A 130 -22.81 3.61 -14.41
CA GLY A 130 -22.95 2.59 -15.44
C GLY A 130 -21.91 2.66 -16.58
N SER A 131 -21.12 3.75 -16.68
CA SER A 131 -20.17 3.99 -17.76
C SER A 131 -18.80 3.37 -17.48
N THR A 132 -18.30 2.57 -18.43
CA THR A 132 -16.95 1.96 -18.32
C THR A 132 -15.85 3.02 -18.40
N LEU A 133 -16.00 4.01 -19.29
CA LEU A 133 -14.98 5.02 -19.49
C LEU A 133 -14.87 5.95 -18.28
N ALA A 134 -16.02 6.39 -17.74
CA ALA A 134 -16.05 7.20 -16.52
C ALA A 134 -15.45 6.44 -15.33
N ALA A 135 -15.71 5.14 -15.22
CA ALA A 135 -15.12 4.28 -14.20
C ALA A 135 -13.59 4.18 -14.30
N LEU A 136 -13.06 3.94 -15.50
CA LEU A 136 -11.61 3.88 -15.73
C LEU A 136 -10.93 5.22 -15.41
N ALA A 137 -11.53 6.32 -15.87
CA ALA A 137 -11.01 7.66 -15.60
C ALA A 137 -11.04 7.98 -14.10
N ALA A 138 -12.15 7.69 -13.40
CA ALA A 138 -12.25 7.93 -11.96
C ALA A 138 -11.22 7.13 -11.16
N GLY A 139 -10.98 5.86 -11.52
CA GLY A 139 -9.93 5.06 -10.89
C GLY A 139 -8.53 5.62 -11.11
N ALA A 140 -8.20 5.99 -12.36
CA ALA A 140 -6.91 6.59 -12.68
C ALA A 140 -6.69 7.93 -11.95
N ILE A 141 -7.72 8.78 -11.88
CA ILE A 141 -7.66 10.05 -11.14
C ILE A 141 -7.46 9.79 -9.65
N TYR A 142 -8.21 8.86 -9.05
CA TYR A 142 -8.15 8.61 -7.62
C TYR A 142 -6.90 7.86 -7.16
N MET A 143 -6.23 7.08 -8.01
CA MET A 143 -4.91 6.57 -7.66
C MET A 143 -3.81 7.64 -7.84
N ALA A 144 -3.98 8.58 -8.76
CA ALA A 144 -2.94 9.53 -9.16
C ALA A 144 -3.12 10.96 -8.60
N TYR A 145 -4.14 11.23 -7.78
CA TYR A 145 -4.43 12.59 -7.32
C TYR A 145 -3.28 13.16 -6.47
N PRO A 146 -3.09 14.50 -6.48
CA PRO A 146 -1.88 15.13 -5.92
C PRO A 146 -1.56 14.77 -4.47
N THR A 147 -2.56 14.65 -3.59
CA THR A 147 -2.32 14.30 -2.19
C THR A 147 -1.77 12.88 -2.05
N MET A 148 -2.29 11.91 -2.81
CA MET A 148 -1.74 10.55 -2.82
C MET A 148 -0.29 10.55 -3.31
N GLN A 149 0.01 11.33 -4.36
CA GLN A 149 1.39 11.45 -4.85
C GLN A 149 2.31 12.10 -3.81
N GLY A 150 1.82 13.07 -3.03
CA GLY A 150 2.55 13.65 -1.90
C GLY A 150 2.86 12.63 -0.81
N HIS A 151 1.89 11.81 -0.41
CA HIS A 151 2.11 10.71 0.55
C HIS A 151 3.14 9.69 0.05
N LEU A 152 3.01 9.27 -1.21
CA LEU A 152 3.97 8.34 -1.83
C LEU A 152 5.38 8.93 -1.89
N ALA A 153 5.51 10.21 -2.24
CA ALA A 153 6.79 10.90 -2.26
C ALA A 153 7.39 11.00 -0.86
N ALA A 154 6.58 11.20 0.19
CA ALA A 154 7.03 11.14 1.57
C ALA A 154 7.32 9.72 2.06
N GLY A 155 6.96 8.66 1.33
CA GLY A 155 7.09 7.27 1.80
C GLY A 155 6.02 6.86 2.80
N HIS A 156 4.95 7.65 2.91
CA HIS A 156 3.80 7.37 3.75
C HIS A 156 2.88 6.37 3.04
N VAL A 157 2.52 5.31 3.75
CA VAL A 157 1.68 4.23 3.20
C VAL A 157 0.43 4.12 4.07
N GLY A 158 -0.58 4.92 3.72
CA GLY A 158 -1.79 5.12 4.51
C GLY A 158 -2.58 6.33 4.04
#